data_AF-A0A832CRM1-F1
#
_entry.id   AF-A0A832CRM1-F1
#
_cell.length_a   1.000
_cell.length_b   1.000
_cell.length_c   1.000
_cell.angle_alpha   90.00
_cell.angle_beta   90.00
_cell.angle_gamma   90.00
#
_symmetry.space_group_name_H-M   'P 1'
#
loop_
_entity.id
_entity.type
_entity.pdbx_description
1 polymer ?
#
loop_
_entity_poly.entity_id
_entity_poly.type
_entity_poly.pdbx_seq_one_letter_code
_entity_poly.pdbx_strand_id
1 'polypeptide(L)'
;MFGMPQATRRRPTLHACRAALAVIMAIAAGRSEGADPFAAETGVLRLAADPALLQLIAGEPGWRLLVTATRHDGREIDCTHKAELSVADPAVAAAEGFVIRGLTAGRTEVVVRYLGSETRVEVQVRAAGAARVPSFEHDVIPLLNRYGCNASACHGKAEGQNGFKLSVFGSDPAADWQALVMEDRGRRVFPGVPERSLLLRKAAGIVPHGGGSRIPIGSHPYGVLRQWIAAGLPHGGGGEREVVAIELAPTERLLDPGAQQQLRVVAQYASGERADVTALSRFQSNNEGLASVDEDGLVTAGNVPGQAAVMAAFMGHVATFQTLVPLSQPLPHAAQMLEYNFIDRYVNERLRKLNLPASPQAGDAEFLRRAYLDIIGTLPTAAEARRFLADPSPDRRARLVDALLQRPEFADYWALKWGDVLRIDRGALGHNGAFAFYRWLRQSLAEGKPLDVMVREILTAEGPLAEVPQAWFYCAMQGPGETASSVSQIF
;
A
#
# COMPACT_ATOMS: atom_id res chain seq x y z
N MET A 1 1.50 65.72 27.86
CA MET A 1 0.25 66.47 27.59
C MET A 1 -0.76 65.45 27.07
N PHE A 2 -1.56 64.91 28.02
CA PHE A 2 -2.91 64.30 27.96
C PHE A 2 -3.39 63.54 26.70
N GLY A 3 -3.97 62.34 26.75
CA GLY A 3 -4.41 61.46 27.85
C GLY A 3 -5.24 60.28 27.29
N MET A 4 -5.21 59.13 27.99
CA MET A 4 -6.08 57.96 27.76
C MET A 4 -7.56 58.26 28.09
N PRO A 5 -8.50 57.35 27.75
CA PRO A 5 -8.96 56.45 28.80
C PRO A 5 -9.22 54.99 28.37
N GLN A 6 -8.97 54.08 29.32
CA GLN A 6 -9.46 52.70 29.35
C GLN A 6 -10.97 52.65 29.64
N ALA A 7 -11.68 51.65 29.13
CA ALA A 7 -12.88 51.13 29.76
C ALA A 7 -13.05 49.62 29.52
N THR A 8 -13.18 48.92 30.64
CA THR A 8 -13.37 47.49 30.85
C THR A 8 -14.79 47.04 30.48
N ARG A 9 -14.98 45.80 29.98
CA ARG A 9 -16.24 45.06 30.19
C ARG A 9 -16.04 43.56 30.41
N ARG A 10 -16.74 43.11 31.45
CA ARG A 10 -16.79 41.78 32.07
C ARG A 10 -17.66 40.81 31.27
N ARG A 11 -17.38 39.51 31.43
CA ARG A 11 -18.29 38.38 31.12
C ARG A 11 -19.41 38.30 32.17
N PRO A 12 -20.59 37.75 31.80
CA PRO A 12 -21.36 36.94 32.73
C PRO A 12 -21.80 35.58 32.13
N THR A 13 -22.02 34.64 33.05
CA THR A 13 -22.49 33.26 32.84
C THR A 13 -23.95 33.08 33.33
N LEU A 14 -24.67 32.16 32.68
CA LEU A 14 -25.74 31.24 33.17
C LEU A 14 -26.98 31.80 33.91
N HIS A 15 -28.18 31.71 33.30
CA HIS A 15 -29.24 30.70 33.60
C HIS A 15 -30.66 31.08 33.10
N ALA A 16 -31.38 30.03 32.64
CA ALA A 16 -32.83 29.76 32.74
C ALA A 16 -33.88 30.59 31.95
N CYS A 17 -34.65 29.94 31.06
CA CYS A 17 -36.03 29.46 31.34
C CYS A 17 -36.83 29.05 30.07
N ARG A 18 -37.19 27.75 30.05
CA ARG A 18 -38.43 27.07 29.61
C ARG A 18 -39.46 27.74 28.66
N ALA A 19 -39.75 26.95 27.61
CA ALA A 19 -41.07 26.48 27.15
C ALA A 19 -41.94 27.33 26.21
N ALA A 20 -42.12 26.83 24.98
CA ALA A 20 -43.37 26.95 24.21
C ALA A 20 -43.61 25.66 23.40
N LEU A 21 -44.58 24.89 23.92
CA LEU A 21 -45.54 23.92 23.37
C LEU A 21 -45.41 23.31 21.96
N ALA A 22 -45.69 22.00 21.95
CA ALA A 22 -45.77 21.03 20.86
C ALA A 22 -46.98 21.18 19.92
N VAL A 23 -46.85 20.71 18.67
CA VAL A 23 -47.92 20.11 17.84
C VAL A 23 -47.30 19.18 16.74
N ILE A 24 -47.50 17.87 16.95
CA ILE A 24 -47.97 16.83 15.99
C ILE A 24 -47.03 16.15 14.95
N MET A 25 -47.03 14.80 15.08
CA MET A 25 -46.86 13.68 14.13
C MET A 25 -45.48 13.15 13.71
N ALA A 26 -45.19 11.98 14.32
CA ALA A 26 -44.69 10.76 13.71
C ALA A 26 -44.31 10.78 12.22
N ILE A 27 -43.01 10.62 11.96
CA ILE A 27 -42.51 9.90 10.79
C ILE A 27 -41.57 8.83 11.33
N ALA A 28 -42.11 7.61 11.42
CA ALA A 28 -41.32 6.39 11.49
C ALA A 28 -41.11 5.87 10.07
N ALA A 29 -39.94 5.26 9.87
CA ALA A 29 -39.52 4.42 8.75
C ALA A 29 -39.18 5.12 7.42
N GLY A 30 -37.94 4.89 6.98
CA GLY A 30 -37.42 5.30 5.68
C GLY A 30 -35.99 5.84 5.71
N ARG A 31 -35.05 5.19 6.41
CA ARG A 31 -33.64 5.35 6.02
C ARG A 31 -33.50 4.64 4.68
N SER A 32 -33.58 5.39 3.59
CA SER A 32 -33.13 4.89 2.30
C SER A 32 -31.64 4.58 2.43
N GLU A 33 -31.28 3.31 2.32
CA GLU A 33 -29.96 2.91 1.86
C GLU A 33 -29.66 3.73 0.59
N GLY A 34 -28.45 4.28 0.51
CA GLY A 34 -28.06 5.16 -0.58
C GLY A 34 -28.32 4.48 -1.92
N ALA A 35 -29.28 5.01 -2.68
CA ALA A 35 -29.52 4.58 -4.04
C ALA A 35 -28.22 4.67 -4.82
N ASP A 36 -27.85 3.59 -5.50
CA ASP A 36 -26.68 3.54 -6.37
C ASP A 36 -26.78 4.69 -7.39
N PRO A 37 -25.87 5.69 -7.37
CA PRO A 37 -25.94 6.82 -8.30
C PRO A 37 -25.83 6.38 -9.78
N PHE A 38 -25.54 5.09 -10.03
CA PHE A 38 -25.43 4.48 -11.35
C PHE A 38 -26.61 3.58 -11.75
N ALA A 39 -27.67 3.48 -10.92
CA ALA A 39 -28.89 2.74 -11.28
C ALA A 39 -29.62 3.29 -12.53
N ALA A 40 -29.25 4.50 -12.99
CA ALA A 40 -29.79 5.11 -14.20
C ALA A 40 -29.14 4.59 -15.50
N GLU A 41 -27.99 3.91 -15.45
CA GLU A 41 -27.40 3.26 -16.62
C GLU A 41 -27.93 1.83 -16.77
N THR A 42 -28.93 1.67 -17.63
CA THR A 42 -29.57 0.40 -17.98
C THR A 42 -28.69 -0.44 -18.92
N GLY A 43 -27.45 -0.72 -18.53
CA GLY A 43 -26.55 -1.46 -19.40
C GLY A 43 -25.25 -1.94 -18.75
N VAL A 44 -25.32 -3.06 -18.04
CA VAL A 44 -24.15 -3.91 -17.82
C VAL A 44 -23.86 -4.61 -19.15
N LEU A 45 -22.71 -4.34 -19.76
CA LEU A 45 -22.29 -5.01 -21.00
C LEU A 45 -21.85 -6.45 -20.72
N ARG A 46 -21.19 -6.66 -19.57
CA ARG A 46 -20.68 -7.95 -19.14
C ARG A 46 -20.58 -8.00 -17.62
N LEU A 47 -20.97 -9.12 -17.03
CA LEU A 47 -20.73 -9.44 -15.63
C LEU A 47 -19.67 -10.55 -15.53
N ALA A 48 -18.65 -10.33 -14.72
CA ALA A 48 -17.58 -11.30 -14.48
C ALA A 48 -17.40 -11.50 -12.98
N ALA A 49 -17.14 -12.75 -12.60
CA ALA A 49 -16.77 -13.12 -11.25
C ALA A 49 -15.36 -13.72 -11.27
N ASP A 50 -14.53 -13.33 -10.32
CA ASP A 50 -13.15 -13.76 -10.20
C ASP A 50 -12.89 -14.35 -8.81
N PRO A 51 -12.34 -15.57 -8.70
CA PRO A 51 -12.02 -16.47 -9.81
C PRO A 51 -13.27 -17.08 -10.46
N ALA A 52 -13.16 -17.47 -11.73
CA ALA A 52 -14.23 -18.19 -12.44
C ALA A 52 -14.39 -19.66 -11.98
N LEU A 53 -13.37 -20.21 -11.32
CA LEU A 53 -13.37 -21.54 -10.71
C LEU A 53 -12.81 -21.42 -9.28
N LEU A 54 -13.60 -21.87 -8.30
CA LEU A 54 -13.21 -21.99 -6.91
C LEU A 54 -12.83 -23.42 -6.58
N GLN A 55 -11.56 -23.64 -6.23
CA GLN A 55 -11.09 -24.92 -5.70
C GLN A 55 -10.91 -24.78 -4.19
N LEU A 56 -11.84 -25.36 -3.44
CA LEU A 56 -11.93 -25.22 -1.99
C LEU A 56 -11.62 -26.53 -1.28
N ILE A 57 -11.22 -26.44 -0.03
CA ILE A 57 -11.09 -27.57 0.89
C ILE A 57 -12.21 -27.45 1.91
N ALA A 58 -12.92 -28.55 2.17
CA ALA A 58 -13.95 -28.57 3.19
C ALA A 58 -13.40 -28.11 4.56
N GLY A 59 -14.05 -27.14 5.20
CA GLY A 59 -13.70 -26.65 6.53
C GLY A 59 -12.52 -25.67 6.61
N GLU A 60 -11.81 -25.39 5.52
CA GLU A 60 -10.78 -24.34 5.46
C GLU A 60 -11.42 -22.94 5.29
N PRO A 61 -10.65 -21.85 5.52
CA PRO A 61 -11.11 -20.50 5.26
C PRO A 61 -11.66 -20.31 3.84
N GLY A 62 -12.70 -19.48 3.74
CA GLY A 62 -13.38 -19.24 2.48
C GLY A 62 -12.60 -18.33 1.55
N TRP A 63 -12.93 -18.41 0.28
CA TRP A 63 -12.38 -17.56 -0.77
C TRP A 63 -13.33 -16.42 -1.08
N ARG A 64 -12.80 -15.21 -1.14
CA ARG A 64 -13.55 -14.03 -1.57
C ARG A 64 -13.74 -14.05 -3.08
N LEU A 65 -14.98 -13.92 -3.51
CA LEU A 65 -15.34 -13.72 -4.89
C LEU A 65 -15.42 -12.22 -5.19
N LEU A 66 -14.70 -11.76 -6.21
CA LEU A 66 -14.79 -10.39 -6.70
C LEU A 66 -15.75 -10.36 -7.88
N VAL A 67 -16.68 -9.41 -7.88
CA VAL A 67 -17.64 -9.26 -8.97
C VAL A 67 -17.42 -7.93 -9.67
N THR A 68 -17.12 -8.00 -10.96
CA THR A 68 -16.88 -6.84 -11.82
C THR A 68 -17.95 -6.78 -12.90
N ALA A 69 -18.58 -5.62 -13.06
CA ALA A 69 -19.41 -5.32 -14.22
C ALA A 69 -18.64 -4.40 -15.17
N THR A 70 -18.70 -4.67 -16.46
CA THR A 70 -18.17 -3.79 -17.52
C THR A 70 -19.32 -2.93 -18.05
N ARG A 71 -19.15 -1.61 -18.03
CA ARG A 71 -20.08 -0.62 -18.61
C ARG A 71 -19.94 -0.57 -20.13
N HIS A 72 -20.90 0.08 -20.80
CA HIS A 72 -20.85 0.28 -22.25
C HIS A 72 -19.67 1.12 -22.73
N ASP A 73 -19.13 2.00 -21.88
CA ASP A 73 -17.92 2.79 -22.17
C ASP A 73 -16.61 2.00 -21.94
N GLY A 74 -16.70 0.72 -21.57
CA GLY A 74 -15.59 -0.16 -21.29
C GLY A 74 -15.03 -0.04 -19.86
N ARG A 75 -15.55 0.86 -19.01
CA ARG A 75 -15.11 0.96 -17.61
C ARG A 75 -15.58 -0.24 -16.82
N GLU A 76 -14.73 -0.69 -15.91
CA GLU A 76 -15.02 -1.78 -15.00
C GLU A 76 -15.39 -1.23 -13.62
N ILE A 77 -16.53 -1.65 -13.09
CA ILE A 77 -17.04 -1.26 -11.78
C ILE A 77 -17.08 -2.47 -10.85
N ASP A 78 -16.72 -2.25 -9.59
CA ASP A 78 -16.95 -3.24 -8.55
C ASP A 78 -18.44 -3.30 -8.21
N CYS A 79 -18.99 -4.50 -8.30
CA CYS A 79 -20.35 -4.80 -7.88
C CYS A 79 -20.38 -5.96 -6.89
N THR A 80 -19.25 -6.29 -6.26
CA THR A 80 -19.12 -7.35 -5.26
C THR A 80 -20.17 -7.19 -4.18
N HIS A 81 -20.25 -6.03 -3.53
CA HIS A 81 -21.24 -5.79 -2.46
C HIS A 81 -22.61 -5.31 -2.97
N LYS A 82 -22.80 -5.26 -4.29
CA LYS A 82 -24.04 -4.80 -4.95
C LYS A 82 -24.80 -5.91 -5.67
N ALA A 83 -24.12 -7.02 -5.98
CA ALA A 83 -24.69 -8.17 -6.66
C ALA A 83 -25.44 -9.08 -5.68
N GLU A 84 -26.40 -9.83 -6.21
CA GLU A 84 -27.04 -10.93 -5.51
C GLU A 84 -26.26 -12.21 -5.76
N LEU A 85 -26.04 -13.00 -4.71
CA LEU A 85 -25.29 -14.26 -4.78
C LEU A 85 -26.13 -15.40 -4.21
N SER A 86 -26.13 -16.53 -4.90
CA SER A 86 -26.76 -17.78 -4.44
C SER A 86 -25.87 -18.98 -4.70
N VAL A 87 -25.85 -19.95 -3.78
CA VAL A 87 -25.16 -21.22 -3.95
C VAL A 87 -26.19 -22.28 -4.36
N ALA A 88 -25.96 -22.98 -5.47
CA ALA A 88 -26.91 -23.94 -6.03
C ALA A 88 -27.14 -25.15 -5.11
N ASP A 89 -26.06 -25.67 -4.52
CA ASP A 89 -26.10 -26.74 -3.52
C ASP A 89 -25.47 -26.26 -2.20
N PRO A 90 -26.30 -25.88 -1.20
CA PRO A 90 -25.82 -25.42 0.10
C PRO A 90 -25.25 -26.53 0.99
N ALA A 91 -25.36 -27.81 0.61
CA ALA A 91 -24.70 -28.91 1.33
C ALA A 91 -23.22 -28.99 0.97
N VAL A 92 -22.84 -28.59 -0.24
CA VAL A 92 -21.46 -28.62 -0.75
C VAL A 92 -20.69 -27.37 -0.35
N ALA A 93 -21.28 -26.18 -0.49
CA ALA A 93 -20.63 -24.91 -0.16
C ALA A 93 -21.62 -23.92 0.47
N ALA A 94 -21.11 -22.96 1.22
CA ALA A 94 -21.89 -21.86 1.78
C ALA A 94 -21.22 -20.52 1.48
N ALA A 95 -22.03 -19.46 1.42
CA ALA A 95 -21.58 -18.09 1.24
C ALA A 95 -21.88 -17.26 2.49
N GLU A 96 -20.86 -16.58 3.01
CA GLU A 96 -21.00 -15.50 4.00
C GLU A 96 -20.68 -14.19 3.29
N GLY A 97 -21.71 -13.48 2.83
CA GLY A 97 -21.53 -12.40 1.85
C GLY A 97 -20.92 -12.95 0.55
N PHE A 98 -19.80 -12.36 0.11
CA PHE A 98 -19.05 -12.81 -1.07
C PHE A 98 -17.86 -13.70 -0.74
N VAL A 99 -17.83 -14.29 0.46
CA VAL A 99 -16.82 -15.29 0.85
C VAL A 99 -17.42 -16.68 0.79
N ILE A 100 -16.90 -17.53 -0.10
CA ILE A 100 -17.39 -18.89 -0.36
C ILE A 100 -16.54 -19.90 0.42
N ARG A 101 -17.19 -20.70 1.26
CA ARG A 101 -16.58 -21.79 2.04
C ARG A 101 -17.03 -23.15 1.55
N GLY A 102 -16.10 -24.08 1.46
CA GLY A 102 -16.41 -25.49 1.21
C GLY A 102 -16.89 -26.17 2.48
N LEU A 103 -17.98 -26.93 2.40
CA LEU A 103 -18.56 -27.67 3.52
C LEU A 103 -18.32 -29.17 3.38
N THR A 104 -18.69 -29.75 2.24
CA THR A 104 -18.54 -31.19 1.97
C THR A 104 -17.93 -31.39 0.59
N ALA A 105 -17.24 -32.52 0.40
CA ALA A 105 -16.61 -32.82 -0.88
C ALA A 105 -17.68 -32.98 -1.98
N GLY A 106 -17.50 -32.28 -3.09
CA GLY A 106 -18.50 -32.25 -4.16
C GLY A 106 -18.25 -31.14 -5.16
N ARG A 107 -19.20 -30.96 -6.07
CA ARG A 107 -19.22 -29.85 -7.03
C ARG A 107 -20.54 -29.12 -6.90
N THR A 108 -20.49 -27.80 -6.98
CA THR A 108 -21.66 -26.92 -6.97
C THR A 108 -21.36 -25.68 -7.81
N GLU A 109 -22.34 -24.80 -7.95
CA GLU A 109 -22.18 -23.53 -8.64
C GLU A 109 -22.59 -22.39 -7.72
N VAL A 110 -21.86 -21.28 -7.82
CA VAL A 110 -22.28 -20.00 -7.28
C VAL A 110 -22.82 -19.18 -8.43
N VAL A 111 -24.08 -18.75 -8.30
CA VAL A 111 -24.75 -17.91 -9.29
C VAL A 111 -24.78 -16.49 -8.77
N VAL A 112 -24.20 -15.57 -9.54
CA VAL A 112 -24.12 -14.14 -9.23
C VAL A 112 -24.98 -13.37 -10.23
N ARG A 113 -25.83 -12.49 -9.71
CA ARG A 113 -26.73 -11.66 -10.51
C ARG A 113 -26.55 -10.19 -10.18
N TYR A 114 -26.50 -9.35 -11.21
CA TYR A 114 -26.45 -7.90 -11.04
C TYR A 114 -27.11 -7.22 -12.24
N LEU A 115 -28.10 -6.36 -11.98
CA LEU A 115 -28.84 -5.58 -13.00
C LEU A 115 -29.30 -6.43 -14.19
N GLY A 116 -29.88 -7.61 -13.93
CA GLY A 116 -30.41 -8.51 -14.95
C GLY A 116 -29.35 -9.34 -15.71
N SER A 117 -28.05 -9.12 -15.46
CA SER A 117 -26.97 -9.99 -15.92
C SER A 117 -26.70 -11.11 -14.92
N GLU A 118 -26.32 -12.29 -15.42
CA GLU A 118 -25.97 -13.46 -14.61
C GLU A 118 -24.59 -13.98 -15.00
N THR A 119 -23.80 -14.40 -14.02
CA THR A 119 -22.59 -15.19 -14.22
C THR A 119 -22.55 -16.35 -13.23
N ARG A 120 -21.85 -17.42 -13.60
CA ARG A 120 -21.75 -18.66 -12.83
C ARG A 120 -20.29 -18.97 -12.55
N VAL A 121 -20.02 -19.31 -11.31
CA VAL A 121 -18.70 -19.71 -10.83
C VAL A 121 -18.78 -21.16 -10.44
N GLU A 122 -17.94 -21.99 -11.05
CA GLU A 122 -17.83 -23.39 -10.67
C GLU A 122 -17.14 -23.48 -9.30
N VAL A 123 -17.70 -24.30 -8.40
CA VAL A 123 -17.10 -24.57 -7.09
C VAL A 123 -16.83 -26.07 -6.98
N GLN A 124 -15.56 -26.40 -6.80
CA GLN A 124 -15.09 -27.75 -6.54
C GLN A 124 -14.56 -27.82 -5.11
N VAL A 125 -15.21 -28.62 -4.27
CA VAL A 125 -14.79 -28.82 -2.89
C VAL A 125 -14.16 -30.19 -2.77
N ARG A 126 -12.89 -30.25 -2.33
CA ARG A 126 -12.24 -31.50 -1.95
C ARG A 126 -12.45 -31.79 -0.46
N ALA A 127 -12.45 -33.07 -0.11
CA ALA A 127 -12.49 -33.48 1.29
C ALA A 127 -11.31 -32.87 2.06
N ALA A 128 -11.58 -32.46 3.30
CA ALA A 128 -10.52 -32.09 4.21
C ALA A 128 -9.58 -33.28 4.41
N GLY A 129 -8.27 -33.02 4.46
CA GLY A 129 -7.34 -33.98 5.02
C GLY A 129 -7.59 -34.18 6.52
N ALA A 130 -6.68 -34.87 7.21
CA ALA A 130 -6.69 -34.88 8.67
C ALA A 130 -6.70 -33.44 9.21
N ALA A 131 -7.55 -33.16 10.21
CA ALA A 131 -7.69 -31.83 10.79
C ALA A 131 -6.31 -31.30 11.20
N ARG A 132 -5.86 -30.24 10.52
CA ARG A 132 -4.52 -29.69 10.73
C ARG A 132 -4.50 -28.95 12.05
N VAL A 133 -3.44 -29.19 12.82
CA VAL A 133 -3.15 -28.42 14.02
C VAL A 133 -2.56 -27.06 13.60
N PRO A 134 -3.12 -25.92 14.06
CA PRO A 134 -2.53 -24.62 13.78
C PRO A 134 -1.09 -24.55 14.32
N SER A 135 -0.21 -23.89 13.58
CA SER A 135 1.20 -23.67 13.95
C SER A 135 1.46 -22.21 14.25
N PHE A 136 2.51 -21.93 15.02
CA PHE A 136 2.85 -20.55 15.34
C PHE A 136 3.18 -19.74 14.09
N GLU A 137 4.09 -20.25 13.27
CA GLU A 137 4.60 -19.58 12.07
C GLU A 137 3.49 -19.25 11.06
N HIS A 138 2.64 -20.23 10.73
CA HIS A 138 1.68 -20.09 9.63
C HIS A 138 0.29 -19.60 10.06
N ASP A 139 -0.05 -19.66 11.35
CA ASP A 139 -1.41 -19.38 11.82
C ASP A 139 -1.46 -18.33 12.93
N VAL A 140 -0.44 -18.25 13.78
CA VAL A 140 -0.40 -17.29 14.89
C VAL A 140 0.22 -15.97 14.44
N ILE A 141 1.39 -15.99 13.78
CA ILE A 141 2.06 -14.77 13.33
C ILE A 141 1.16 -13.94 12.39
N PRO A 142 0.46 -14.51 11.39
CA PRO A 142 -0.47 -13.73 10.58
C PRO A 142 -1.54 -13.00 11.40
N LEU A 143 -2.05 -13.62 12.46
CA LEU A 143 -3.02 -12.98 13.36
C LEU A 143 -2.36 -11.86 14.17
N LEU A 144 -1.16 -12.08 14.72
CA LEU A 144 -0.44 -11.04 15.46
C LEU A 144 -0.13 -9.84 14.56
N ASN A 145 0.24 -10.09 13.31
CA ASN A 145 0.42 -9.08 12.26
C ASN A 145 -0.87 -8.32 12.01
N ARG A 146 -1.92 -9.04 11.61
CA ARG A 146 -3.24 -8.48 11.25
C ARG A 146 -3.78 -7.55 12.32
N TYR A 147 -3.69 -7.97 13.58
CA TYR A 147 -4.21 -7.23 14.73
C TYR A 147 -3.19 -6.25 15.36
N GLY A 148 -2.05 -6.04 14.71
CA GLY A 148 -1.04 -5.04 15.07
C GLY A 148 -0.27 -5.33 16.37
N CYS A 149 -0.32 -6.55 16.88
CA CYS A 149 0.34 -6.92 18.13
C CYS A 149 1.86 -6.77 18.05
N ASN A 150 2.45 -7.10 16.91
CA ASN A 150 3.89 -7.00 16.62
C ASN A 150 4.23 -5.83 15.68
N ALA A 151 3.37 -4.82 15.60
CA ALA A 151 3.70 -3.56 14.95
C ALA A 151 4.63 -2.72 15.86
N SER A 152 5.39 -1.79 15.26
CA SER A 152 6.35 -0.93 15.96
C SER A 152 5.74 -0.05 17.07
N ALA A 153 4.43 0.17 17.03
CA ALA A 153 3.69 0.90 18.06
C ALA A 153 3.33 0.04 19.30
N CYS A 154 3.51 -1.28 19.25
CA CYS A 154 3.17 -2.24 20.32
C CYS A 154 4.39 -3.13 20.66
N HIS A 155 4.27 -4.45 20.58
CA HIS A 155 5.36 -5.36 20.94
C HIS A 155 6.45 -5.48 19.87
N GLY A 156 6.22 -4.96 18.66
CA GLY A 156 7.23 -4.85 17.60
C GLY A 156 8.23 -3.71 17.80
N LYS A 157 8.10 -2.91 18.85
CA LYS A 157 9.05 -1.83 19.13
C LYS A 157 10.47 -2.40 19.36
N ALA A 158 11.51 -1.63 19.04
CA ALA A 158 12.92 -2.05 19.19
C ALA A 158 13.25 -2.59 20.60
N GLU A 159 12.72 -1.97 21.66
CA GLU A 159 12.90 -2.42 23.05
C GLU A 159 11.81 -3.40 23.53
N GLY A 160 10.80 -3.68 22.69
CA GLY A 160 9.56 -4.34 23.08
C GLY A 160 8.69 -3.45 23.99
N GLN A 161 7.71 -4.08 24.64
CA GLN A 161 6.81 -3.40 25.58
C GLN A 161 6.60 -4.24 26.84
N ASN A 162 6.91 -3.65 28.00
CA ASN A 162 6.78 -4.28 29.32
C ASN A 162 7.51 -5.64 29.43
N GLY A 163 8.73 -5.72 28.89
CA GLY A 163 9.53 -6.96 28.91
C GLY A 163 9.01 -8.06 27.99
N PHE A 164 8.19 -7.72 26.99
CA PHE A 164 7.78 -8.64 25.92
C PHE A 164 8.02 -7.98 24.56
N LYS A 165 8.87 -8.62 23.76
CA LYS A 165 9.27 -8.16 22.43
C LYS A 165 8.89 -9.21 21.39
N LEU A 166 8.34 -8.73 20.29
CA LEU A 166 8.15 -9.47 19.06
C LEU A 166 8.96 -8.77 17.96
N SER A 167 9.34 -9.50 16.94
CA SER A 167 9.95 -9.02 15.73
C SER A 167 8.94 -8.16 14.97
N VAL A 168 9.42 -7.09 14.34
CA VAL A 168 8.55 -6.20 13.55
C VAL A 168 7.96 -7.04 12.41
N PHE A 169 6.64 -7.06 12.33
CA PHE A 169 5.86 -7.78 11.32
C PHE A 169 6.11 -9.30 11.25
N GLY A 170 6.65 -9.91 12.32
CA GLY A 170 6.90 -11.35 12.37
C GLY A 170 8.08 -11.80 11.53
N SER A 171 9.08 -10.92 11.36
CA SER A 171 10.29 -11.16 10.58
C SER A 171 11.25 -12.20 11.18
N ASP A 172 11.09 -12.55 12.45
CA ASP A 172 11.81 -13.65 13.10
C ASP A 172 10.84 -14.56 13.88
N PRO A 173 10.19 -15.52 13.19
CA PRO A 173 9.24 -16.47 13.81
C PRO A 173 9.81 -17.25 15.00
N ALA A 174 11.10 -17.62 14.93
CA ALA A 174 11.76 -18.42 15.96
C ALA A 174 11.95 -17.62 17.25
N ALA A 175 12.47 -16.39 17.14
CA ALA A 175 12.59 -15.50 18.28
C ALA A 175 11.22 -15.15 18.87
N ASP A 176 10.21 -14.91 18.02
CA ASP A 176 8.86 -14.57 18.45
C ASP A 176 8.18 -15.71 19.21
N TRP A 177 8.35 -16.94 18.73
CA TRP A 177 7.85 -18.12 19.41
C TRP A 177 8.53 -18.28 20.77
N GLN A 178 9.86 -18.14 20.83
CA GLN A 178 10.61 -18.24 22.08
C GLN A 178 10.18 -17.15 23.08
N ALA A 179 9.99 -15.91 22.63
CA ALA A 179 9.52 -14.81 23.46
C ALA A 179 8.10 -15.04 24.00
N LEU A 180 7.22 -15.60 23.17
CA LEU A 180 5.84 -15.87 23.57
C LEU A 180 5.70 -17.12 24.44
N VAL A 181 6.46 -18.18 24.16
CA VAL A 181 6.28 -19.51 24.77
C VAL A 181 7.22 -19.76 25.94
N MET A 182 8.49 -19.33 25.86
CA MET A 182 9.54 -19.74 26.80
C MET A 182 9.90 -18.65 27.81
N GLU A 183 9.96 -17.39 27.38
CA GLU A 183 10.37 -16.29 28.25
C GLU A 183 9.42 -16.09 29.44
N ASP A 184 9.96 -15.46 30.50
CA ASP A 184 9.27 -15.22 31.76
C ASP A 184 8.56 -16.47 32.31
N ARG A 185 9.28 -17.60 32.21
CA ARG A 185 8.87 -18.94 32.67
C ARG A 185 7.57 -19.43 32.01
N GLY A 186 7.34 -19.07 30.75
CA GLY A 186 6.19 -19.50 29.95
C GLY A 186 4.85 -18.95 30.43
N ARG A 187 4.84 -17.87 31.24
CA ARG A 187 3.60 -17.32 31.83
C ARG A 187 2.55 -16.85 30.82
N ARG A 188 2.91 -16.66 29.55
CA ARG A 188 2.08 -16.00 28.54
C ARG A 188 1.08 -16.96 27.88
N VAL A 189 1.40 -18.25 27.86
CA VAL A 189 0.59 -19.33 27.27
C VAL A 189 0.44 -20.48 28.26
N PHE A 190 -0.75 -21.06 28.35
CA PHE A 190 -1.06 -22.12 29.30
C PHE A 190 -1.82 -23.27 28.61
N PRO A 191 -1.11 -24.26 28.04
CA PRO A 191 -1.73 -25.35 27.26
C PRO A 191 -2.78 -26.14 28.01
N GLY A 192 -2.60 -26.36 29.32
CA GLY A 192 -3.53 -27.15 30.14
C GLY A 192 -4.91 -26.51 30.31
N VAL A 193 -5.01 -25.19 30.21
CA VAL A 193 -6.28 -24.44 30.19
C VAL A 193 -6.09 -23.22 29.27
N PRO A 194 -6.22 -23.39 27.94
CA PRO A 194 -5.86 -22.37 26.95
C PRO A 194 -6.45 -20.99 27.26
N GLU A 195 -7.69 -20.93 27.73
CA GLU A 195 -8.44 -19.72 28.05
C GLU A 195 -7.83 -18.91 29.22
N ARG A 196 -6.97 -19.54 30.05
CA ARG A 196 -6.21 -18.84 31.10
C ARG A 196 -4.94 -18.17 30.60
N SER A 197 -4.50 -18.47 29.38
CA SER A 197 -3.32 -17.87 28.76
C SER A 197 -3.43 -16.34 28.75
N LEU A 198 -2.37 -15.66 29.20
CA LEU A 198 -2.33 -14.20 29.17
C LEU A 198 -2.46 -13.65 27.75
N LEU A 199 -1.94 -14.38 26.74
CA LEU A 199 -2.13 -14.06 25.33
C LEU A 199 -3.60 -13.87 24.97
N LEU A 200 -4.44 -14.90 25.18
CA LEU A 200 -5.87 -14.84 24.87
C LEU A 200 -6.60 -13.78 25.71
N ARG A 201 -6.29 -13.72 27.01
CA ARG A 201 -6.97 -12.79 27.93
C ARG A 201 -6.66 -11.33 27.62
N LYS A 202 -5.43 -11.00 27.24
CA LYS A 202 -5.06 -9.63 26.82
C LYS A 202 -5.59 -9.31 25.43
N ALA A 203 -5.49 -10.26 24.49
CA ALA A 203 -5.98 -10.07 23.13
C ALA A 203 -7.51 -9.82 23.11
N ALA A 204 -8.27 -10.52 23.95
CA ALA A 204 -9.72 -10.33 24.07
C ALA A 204 -10.15 -9.19 25.03
N GLY A 205 -9.20 -8.49 25.66
CA GLY A 205 -9.51 -7.43 26.63
C GLY A 205 -10.14 -7.90 27.94
N ILE A 206 -10.03 -9.19 28.28
CA ILE A 206 -10.51 -9.76 29.56
C ILE A 206 -9.67 -9.22 30.73
N VAL A 207 -8.38 -8.97 30.49
CA VAL A 207 -7.49 -8.30 31.44
C VAL A 207 -6.94 -7.00 30.84
N PRO A 208 -6.62 -5.99 31.66
CA PRO A 208 -6.09 -4.73 31.17
C PRO A 208 -4.89 -4.90 30.24
N HIS A 209 -4.97 -4.25 29.08
CA HIS A 209 -3.95 -4.23 28.05
C HIS A 209 -3.93 -2.85 27.40
N GLY A 210 -2.76 -2.22 27.31
CA GLY A 210 -2.62 -0.88 26.74
C GLY A 210 -3.08 -0.78 25.28
N GLY A 211 -3.01 -1.89 24.54
CA GLY A 211 -3.52 -1.98 23.17
C GLY A 211 -5.04 -2.18 23.05
N GLY A 212 -5.78 -2.33 24.15
CA GLY A 212 -7.21 -2.64 24.15
C GLY A 212 -7.53 -4.09 23.75
N SER A 213 -8.81 -4.35 23.49
CA SER A 213 -9.29 -5.62 22.92
C SER A 213 -9.06 -5.61 21.41
N ARG A 214 -8.29 -6.59 20.92
CA ARG A 214 -7.89 -6.74 19.51
C ARG A 214 -8.51 -7.97 18.86
N ILE A 215 -8.66 -9.06 19.62
CA ILE A 215 -9.18 -10.34 19.14
C ILE A 215 -10.32 -10.79 20.08
N PRO A 216 -11.59 -10.47 19.75
CA PRO A 216 -12.74 -10.75 20.61
C PRO A 216 -12.96 -12.26 20.84
N ILE A 217 -13.53 -12.61 22.00
CA ILE A 217 -13.97 -13.99 22.29
C ILE A 217 -15.02 -14.41 21.26
N GLY A 218 -14.92 -15.65 20.78
CA GLY A 218 -15.84 -16.22 19.79
C GLY A 218 -15.51 -15.88 18.34
N SER A 219 -14.56 -14.98 18.10
CA SER A 219 -14.03 -14.75 16.75
C SER A 219 -13.22 -15.96 16.27
N HIS A 220 -13.18 -16.19 14.94
CA HIS A 220 -12.38 -17.24 14.34
C HIS A 220 -10.88 -17.14 14.75
N PRO A 221 -10.22 -15.96 14.70
CA PRO A 221 -8.87 -15.76 15.23
C PRO A 221 -8.66 -16.21 16.67
N TYR A 222 -9.61 -15.93 17.57
CA TYR A 222 -9.56 -16.41 18.95
C TYR A 222 -9.56 -17.94 19.01
N GLY A 223 -10.40 -18.56 18.18
CA GLY A 223 -10.47 -20.01 18.02
C GLY A 223 -9.15 -20.63 17.56
N VAL A 224 -8.50 -20.04 16.56
CA VAL A 224 -7.19 -20.49 16.04
C VAL A 224 -6.12 -20.43 17.12
N LEU A 225 -5.98 -19.28 17.81
CA LEU A 225 -5.03 -19.12 18.91
C LEU A 225 -5.27 -20.13 20.04
N ARG A 226 -6.54 -20.36 20.39
CA ARG A 226 -6.94 -21.31 21.42
C ARG A 226 -6.61 -22.75 21.04
N GLN A 227 -6.86 -23.14 19.79
CA GLN A 227 -6.51 -24.46 19.27
C GLN A 227 -5.00 -24.68 19.22
N TRP A 228 -4.22 -23.68 18.77
CA TRP A 228 -2.76 -23.72 18.79
C TRP A 228 -2.21 -23.95 20.21
N ILE A 229 -2.74 -23.23 21.20
CA ILE A 229 -2.36 -23.41 22.61
C ILE A 229 -2.74 -24.80 23.12
N ALA A 230 -3.97 -25.25 22.85
CA ALA A 230 -4.46 -26.56 23.28
C ALA A 230 -3.64 -27.71 22.69
N ALA A 231 -3.10 -27.53 21.47
CA ALA A 231 -2.32 -28.53 20.78
C ALA A 231 -0.84 -28.58 21.21
N GLY A 232 -0.44 -27.85 22.25
CA GLY A 232 0.92 -27.89 22.77
C GLY A 232 1.87 -26.93 22.08
N LEU A 233 1.36 -25.83 21.50
CA LEU A 233 2.14 -24.69 21.01
C LEU A 233 3.14 -25.04 19.88
N PRO A 234 2.76 -25.85 18.87
CA PRO A 234 3.68 -26.22 17.81
C PRO A 234 4.24 -24.97 17.11
N HIS A 235 5.56 -24.89 16.97
CA HIS A 235 6.22 -23.78 16.30
C HIS A 235 5.80 -23.68 14.82
N GLY A 236 5.72 -24.83 14.14
CA GLY A 236 5.77 -24.86 12.67
C GLY A 236 7.22 -24.98 12.21
N GLY A 237 7.44 -25.10 10.91
CA GLY A 237 8.78 -25.07 10.33
C GLY A 237 8.72 -24.76 8.85
N GLY A 238 9.81 -24.22 8.31
CA GLY A 238 9.99 -23.96 6.89
C GLY A 238 9.74 -25.22 6.06
N GLY A 239 8.81 -25.12 5.12
CA GLY A 239 8.29 -26.26 4.36
C GLY A 239 7.24 -25.82 3.35
N GLU A 240 6.37 -26.74 2.95
CA GLU A 240 5.30 -26.58 1.94
C GLU A 240 4.40 -25.34 2.10
N ARG A 241 4.34 -24.72 3.28
CA ARG A 241 3.54 -23.51 3.57
C ARG A 241 4.35 -22.23 3.81
N GLU A 242 5.62 -22.22 3.44
CA GLU A 242 6.35 -20.97 3.28
C GLU A 242 5.70 -20.13 2.17
N VAL A 243 5.41 -18.86 2.46
CA VAL A 243 4.85 -17.94 1.46
C VAL A 243 5.97 -17.50 0.54
N VAL A 244 5.82 -17.73 -0.76
CA VAL A 244 6.80 -17.32 -1.78
C VAL A 244 6.42 -16.02 -2.48
N ALA A 245 5.12 -15.72 -2.53
CA ALA A 245 4.60 -14.47 -3.08
C ALA A 245 3.17 -14.23 -2.59
N ILE A 246 2.71 -12.99 -2.72
CA ILE A 246 1.29 -12.65 -2.61
C ILE A 246 0.83 -11.91 -3.87
N GLU A 247 -0.42 -12.14 -4.25
CA GLU A 247 -1.08 -11.47 -5.37
C GLU A 247 -2.24 -10.65 -4.84
N LEU A 248 -2.37 -9.42 -5.35
CA LEU A 248 -3.50 -8.55 -5.06
C LEU A 248 -4.36 -8.43 -6.32
N ALA A 249 -5.67 -8.67 -6.17
CA ALA A 249 -6.63 -8.56 -7.26
C ALA A 249 -7.75 -7.56 -6.91
N PRO A 250 -8.15 -6.68 -7.85
CA PRO A 250 -7.41 -6.32 -9.08
C PRO A 250 -6.08 -5.60 -8.76
N THR A 251 -5.19 -5.47 -9.75
CA THR A 251 -3.90 -4.75 -9.61
C THR A 251 -4.01 -3.27 -9.99
N GLU A 252 -4.92 -2.90 -10.90
CA GLU A 252 -5.22 -1.51 -11.26
C GLU A 252 -6.71 -1.32 -11.54
N ARG A 253 -7.29 -0.19 -11.12
CA ARG A 253 -8.63 0.26 -11.51
C ARG A 253 -8.66 1.75 -11.79
N LEU A 254 -9.48 2.12 -12.76
CA LEU A 254 -9.97 3.47 -12.93
C LEU A 254 -11.32 3.55 -12.20
N LEU A 255 -11.37 4.34 -11.12
CA LEU A 255 -12.53 4.47 -10.26
C LEU A 255 -13.20 5.83 -10.49
N ASP A 256 -14.53 5.83 -10.56
CA ASP A 256 -15.30 7.06 -10.47
C ASP A 256 -15.15 7.68 -9.06
N PRO A 257 -15.25 9.01 -8.91
CA PRO A 257 -15.24 9.66 -7.60
C PRO A 257 -16.24 9.03 -6.62
N GLY A 258 -15.76 8.65 -5.42
CA GLY A 258 -16.59 8.00 -4.39
C GLY A 258 -16.90 6.52 -4.65
N ALA A 259 -16.49 5.95 -5.78
CA ALA A 259 -16.69 4.53 -6.06
C ALA A 259 -15.84 3.66 -5.12
N GLN A 260 -16.30 2.42 -4.92
CA GLN A 260 -15.62 1.44 -4.09
C GLN A 260 -15.03 0.32 -4.94
N GLN A 261 -13.94 -0.29 -4.46
CA GLN A 261 -13.31 -1.47 -5.05
C GLN A 261 -12.92 -2.43 -3.93
N GLN A 262 -13.49 -3.63 -3.95
CA GLN A 262 -13.08 -4.70 -3.06
C GLN A 262 -11.78 -5.33 -3.58
N LEU A 263 -10.79 -5.45 -2.70
CA LEU A 263 -9.56 -6.18 -2.99
C LEU A 263 -9.61 -7.61 -2.44
N ARG A 264 -8.82 -8.49 -3.06
CA ARG A 264 -8.49 -9.83 -2.55
C ARG A 264 -6.97 -10.03 -2.57
N VAL A 265 -6.44 -10.62 -1.50
CA VAL A 265 -5.04 -11.04 -1.39
C VAL A 265 -4.98 -12.56 -1.44
N VAL A 266 -4.19 -13.11 -2.36
CA VAL A 266 -3.95 -14.55 -2.47
C VAL A 266 -2.48 -14.82 -2.19
N ALA A 267 -2.19 -15.66 -1.19
CA ALA A 267 -0.85 -16.16 -0.95
C ALA A 267 -0.56 -17.34 -1.88
N GLN A 268 0.65 -17.37 -2.43
CA GLN A 268 1.23 -18.55 -3.06
C GLN A 268 2.23 -19.16 -2.10
N TYR A 269 2.10 -20.46 -1.85
CA TYR A 269 3.00 -21.20 -0.98
C TYR A 269 4.04 -21.99 -1.78
N ALA A 270 5.16 -22.36 -1.16
CA ALA A 270 6.24 -23.13 -1.77
C ALA A 270 5.78 -24.50 -2.32
N SER A 271 4.72 -25.09 -1.75
CA SER A 271 4.04 -26.29 -2.29
C SER A 271 3.30 -26.08 -3.61
N GLY A 272 3.12 -24.82 -4.03
CA GLY A 272 2.20 -24.45 -5.10
C GLY A 272 0.74 -24.31 -4.65
N GLU A 273 0.42 -24.58 -3.37
CA GLU A 273 -0.90 -24.29 -2.81
C GLU A 273 -1.16 -22.77 -2.86
N ARG A 274 -2.42 -22.39 -3.10
CA ARG A 274 -2.88 -21.00 -3.01
C ARG A 274 -3.94 -20.89 -1.93
N ALA A 275 -3.95 -19.79 -1.20
CA ALA A 275 -5.02 -19.47 -0.25
C ALA A 275 -5.39 -18.00 -0.31
N ASP A 276 -6.68 -17.72 -0.15
CA ASP A 276 -7.14 -16.37 0.14
C ASP A 276 -6.72 -15.98 1.56
N VAL A 277 -5.89 -14.95 1.66
CA VAL A 277 -5.35 -14.42 2.92
C VAL A 277 -5.82 -12.98 3.16
N THR A 278 -6.88 -12.54 2.49
CA THR A 278 -7.37 -11.15 2.56
C THR A 278 -7.72 -10.75 3.99
N ALA A 279 -8.42 -11.62 4.73
CA ALA A 279 -8.79 -11.37 6.13
C ALA A 279 -7.59 -11.33 7.09
N LEU A 280 -6.44 -11.85 6.67
CA LEU A 280 -5.17 -11.87 7.43
C LEU A 280 -4.20 -10.78 6.97
N SER A 281 -4.49 -10.12 5.84
CA SER A 281 -3.60 -9.13 5.25
C SER A 281 -3.79 -7.77 5.91
N ARG A 282 -2.74 -6.95 5.91
CA ARG A 282 -2.83 -5.54 6.30
C ARG A 282 -2.88 -4.67 5.07
N PHE A 283 -3.76 -3.67 5.07
CA PHE A 283 -3.88 -2.70 3.99
C PHE A 283 -3.42 -1.32 4.45
N GLN A 284 -2.81 -0.56 3.54
CA GLN A 284 -2.42 0.82 3.77
C GLN A 284 -2.50 1.61 2.46
N SER A 285 -3.03 2.82 2.51
CA SER A 285 -2.96 3.77 1.39
C SER A 285 -1.77 4.70 1.53
N ASN A 286 -1.11 5.03 0.42
CA ASN A 286 -0.10 6.10 0.40
C ASN A 286 -0.72 7.51 0.40
N ASN A 287 -2.01 7.63 0.09
CA ASN A 287 -2.74 8.89 0.09
C ASN A 287 -4.24 8.65 0.36
N GLU A 288 -4.62 8.70 1.65
CA GLU A 288 -6.00 8.46 2.09
C GLU A 288 -7.02 9.47 1.54
N GLY A 289 -6.57 10.67 1.15
CA GLY A 289 -7.44 11.69 0.54
C GLY A 289 -7.85 11.36 -0.90
N LEU A 290 -7.02 10.61 -1.61
CA LEU A 290 -7.30 10.12 -2.97
C LEU A 290 -7.93 8.73 -2.97
N ALA A 291 -7.51 7.86 -2.05
CA ALA A 291 -8.12 6.55 -1.87
C ALA A 291 -7.89 6.06 -0.44
N SER A 292 -8.97 5.80 0.28
CA SER A 292 -8.91 5.15 1.59
C SER A 292 -9.11 3.65 1.43
N VAL A 293 -8.60 2.85 2.35
CA VAL A 293 -8.83 1.40 2.40
C VAL A 293 -9.17 1.02 3.83
N ASP A 294 -10.21 0.21 4.00
CA ASP A 294 -10.56 -0.32 5.31
C ASP A 294 -9.77 -1.59 5.67
N GLU A 295 -10.04 -2.13 6.86
CA GLU A 295 -9.37 -3.34 7.30
C GLU A 295 -9.70 -4.53 6.39
N ASP A 296 -10.88 -4.61 5.79
CA ASP A 296 -11.29 -5.72 4.93
C ASP A 296 -10.83 -5.57 3.48
N GLY A 297 -10.02 -4.55 3.17
CA GLY A 297 -9.48 -4.31 1.84
C GLY A 297 -10.51 -3.70 0.88
N LEU A 298 -11.55 -3.05 1.39
CA LEU A 298 -12.47 -2.25 0.59
C LEU A 298 -11.88 -0.86 0.40
N VAL A 299 -11.48 -0.57 -0.84
CA VAL A 299 -10.96 0.74 -1.23
C VAL A 299 -12.13 1.67 -1.54
N THR A 300 -12.10 2.89 -1.02
CA THR A 300 -13.04 3.96 -1.40
C THR A 300 -12.27 5.10 -2.04
N ALA A 301 -12.59 5.40 -3.30
CA ALA A 301 -11.99 6.50 -4.04
C ALA A 301 -12.45 7.85 -3.46
N GLY A 302 -11.51 8.79 -3.35
CA GLY A 302 -11.79 10.17 -2.99
C GLY A 302 -12.51 10.92 -4.11
N ASN A 303 -12.84 12.18 -3.84
CA ASN A 303 -13.50 13.06 -4.81
C ASN A 303 -12.53 13.91 -5.63
N VAL A 304 -11.22 13.76 -5.38
CA VAL A 304 -10.17 14.53 -6.05
C VAL A 304 -9.54 13.66 -7.13
N PRO A 305 -9.36 14.17 -8.36
CA PRO A 305 -8.65 13.45 -9.41
C PRO A 305 -7.19 13.19 -9.03
N GLY A 306 -6.68 12.04 -9.40
CA GLY A 306 -5.30 11.67 -9.13
C GLY A 306 -5.08 10.17 -9.13
N GLN A 307 -3.93 9.77 -8.60
CA GLN A 307 -3.55 8.37 -8.46
C GLN A 307 -3.12 8.10 -7.03
N ALA A 308 -3.55 6.96 -6.49
CA ALA A 308 -3.07 6.44 -5.22
C ALA A 308 -2.71 4.96 -5.35
N ALA A 309 -1.84 4.52 -4.46
CA ALA A 309 -1.46 3.11 -4.32
C ALA A 309 -1.95 2.60 -2.96
N VAL A 310 -2.64 1.48 -2.98
CA VAL A 310 -2.98 0.70 -1.79
C VAL A 310 -2.07 -0.50 -1.72
N MET A 311 -1.33 -0.60 -0.62
CA MET A 311 -0.42 -1.68 -0.32
C MET A 311 -1.13 -2.73 0.52
N ALA A 312 -1.00 -4.00 0.14
CA ALA A 312 -1.37 -5.14 0.95
C ALA A 312 -0.10 -5.87 1.41
N ALA A 313 -0.03 -6.24 2.69
CA ALA A 313 1.10 -6.96 3.26
C ALA A 313 0.64 -8.23 3.98
N PHE A 314 1.36 -9.33 3.75
CA PHE A 314 1.14 -10.61 4.41
C PHE A 314 2.46 -11.39 4.47
N MET A 315 2.85 -11.83 5.68
CA MET A 315 4.06 -12.64 5.91
C MET A 315 5.35 -12.09 5.27
N GLY A 316 5.59 -10.77 5.40
CA GLY A 316 6.77 -10.12 4.83
C GLY A 316 6.69 -9.81 3.33
N HIS A 317 5.67 -10.33 2.63
CA HIS A 317 5.41 -10.02 1.23
C HIS A 317 4.47 -8.84 1.09
N VAL A 318 4.65 -8.10 -0.01
CA VAL A 318 3.88 -6.90 -0.33
C VAL A 318 3.39 -6.98 -1.76
N ALA A 319 2.11 -6.62 -1.97
CA ALA A 319 1.53 -6.37 -3.29
C ALA A 319 0.81 -5.02 -3.29
N THR A 320 0.65 -4.42 -4.47
CA THR A 320 0.04 -3.09 -4.60
C THR A 320 -1.11 -3.07 -5.59
N PHE A 321 -2.13 -2.28 -5.27
CA PHE A 321 -3.26 -1.94 -6.11
C PHE A 321 -3.16 -0.47 -6.46
N GLN A 322 -3.23 -0.16 -7.75
CA GLN A 322 -3.20 1.20 -8.25
C GLN A 322 -4.62 1.65 -8.55
N THR A 323 -5.04 2.76 -7.94
CA THR A 323 -6.30 3.39 -8.27
C THR A 323 -6.06 4.73 -8.94
N LEU A 324 -6.83 4.97 -10.01
CA LEU A 324 -6.87 6.22 -10.73
C LEU A 324 -8.26 6.80 -10.62
N VAL A 325 -8.35 8.03 -10.14
CA VAL A 325 -9.58 8.81 -10.19
C VAL A 325 -9.41 9.83 -11.32
N PRO A 326 -10.08 9.67 -12.46
CA PRO A 326 -9.92 10.57 -13.59
C PRO A 326 -10.59 11.91 -13.31
N LEU A 327 -10.17 12.93 -14.04
CA LEU A 327 -10.86 14.21 -14.07
C LEU A 327 -12.25 14.03 -14.72
N SER A 328 -13.32 14.46 -14.04
CA SER A 328 -14.70 14.22 -14.48
C SER A 328 -15.07 14.90 -15.81
N GLN A 329 -14.38 16.00 -16.17
CA GLN A 329 -14.57 16.69 -17.44
C GLN A 329 -13.19 17.00 -18.05
N PRO A 330 -12.99 16.78 -19.35
CA PRO A 330 -11.76 17.19 -20.01
C PRO A 330 -11.62 18.71 -19.93
N LEU A 331 -10.45 19.21 -19.51
CA LEU A 331 -10.21 20.65 -19.44
C LEU A 331 -10.26 21.27 -20.85
N PRO A 332 -10.81 22.50 -21.00
CA PRO A 332 -10.76 23.21 -22.26
C PRO A 332 -9.30 23.47 -22.67
N HIS A 333 -8.99 23.35 -23.97
CA HIS A 333 -7.65 23.47 -24.58
C HIS A 333 -6.71 22.27 -24.39
N ALA A 334 -7.18 21.07 -24.71
CA ALA A 334 -6.29 19.91 -24.81
C ALA A 334 -5.25 20.09 -25.92
N ALA A 335 -3.97 20.23 -25.56
CA ALA A 335 -2.90 20.14 -26.54
C ALA A 335 -2.74 18.70 -27.05
N GLN A 336 -2.16 18.56 -28.25
CA GLN A 336 -1.86 17.25 -28.81
C GLN A 336 -0.83 16.52 -27.94
N MET A 337 -1.11 15.27 -27.59
CA MET A 337 -0.19 14.37 -26.90
C MET A 337 0.87 13.88 -27.90
N LEU A 338 1.89 14.70 -28.13
CA LEU A 338 3.02 14.37 -28.98
C LEU A 338 3.90 13.31 -28.29
N GLU A 339 4.47 12.41 -29.08
CA GLU A 339 5.45 11.41 -28.63
C GLU A 339 6.79 11.70 -29.33
N TYR A 340 7.77 12.22 -28.58
CA TYR A 340 9.13 12.47 -29.07
C TYR A 340 10.07 11.29 -28.77
N ASN A 341 9.81 10.59 -27.66
CA ASN A 341 10.55 9.39 -27.28
C ASN A 341 9.63 8.36 -26.59
N PHE A 342 10.21 7.23 -26.18
CA PHE A 342 9.45 6.15 -25.55
C PHE A 342 8.87 6.51 -24.17
N ILE A 343 9.43 7.49 -23.45
CA ILE A 343 8.93 7.98 -22.15
C ILE A 343 7.59 8.70 -22.36
N ASP A 344 7.48 9.51 -23.41
CA ASP A 344 6.24 10.22 -23.73
C ASP A 344 5.06 9.29 -23.95
N ARG A 345 5.30 8.07 -24.48
CA ARG A 345 4.25 7.05 -24.61
C ARG A 345 3.63 6.71 -23.25
N TYR A 346 4.46 6.46 -22.25
CA TYR A 346 4.00 6.11 -20.90
C TYR A 346 3.32 7.30 -20.20
N VAL A 347 3.86 8.52 -20.39
CA VAL A 347 3.25 9.74 -19.88
C VAL A 347 1.88 9.96 -20.51
N ASN A 348 1.78 9.88 -21.83
CA ASN A 348 0.54 10.07 -22.58
C ASN A 348 -0.50 9.00 -22.25
N GLU A 349 -0.10 7.74 -22.07
CA GLU A 349 -1.01 6.68 -21.59
C GLU A 349 -1.61 7.04 -20.23
N ARG A 350 -0.77 7.48 -19.27
CA ARG A 350 -1.24 7.86 -17.94
C ARG A 350 -2.15 9.10 -17.97
N LEU A 351 -1.81 10.11 -18.77
CA LEU A 351 -2.65 11.30 -18.96
C LEU A 351 -4.03 10.94 -19.53
N ARG A 352 -4.10 10.05 -20.53
CA ARG A 352 -5.38 9.55 -21.08
C ARG A 352 -6.20 8.84 -20.01
N LYS A 353 -5.60 7.94 -19.22
CA LYS A 353 -6.30 7.24 -18.13
C LYS A 353 -6.87 8.20 -17.09
N LEU A 354 -6.16 9.29 -16.79
CA LEU A 354 -6.60 10.32 -15.84
C LEU A 354 -7.53 11.37 -16.45
N ASN A 355 -7.86 11.27 -17.74
CA ASN A 355 -8.58 12.31 -18.50
C ASN A 355 -7.93 13.69 -18.37
N LEU A 356 -6.60 13.72 -18.31
CA LEU A 356 -5.80 14.94 -18.23
C LEU A 356 -5.27 15.31 -19.61
N PRO A 357 -5.47 16.54 -20.10
CA PRO A 357 -4.81 16.98 -21.32
C PRO A 357 -3.31 17.19 -21.10
N ALA A 358 -2.55 17.07 -22.18
CA ALA A 358 -1.17 17.55 -22.19
C ALA A 358 -1.14 19.07 -22.01
N SER A 359 -0.13 19.57 -21.32
CA SER A 359 0.16 21.01 -21.30
C SER A 359 0.65 21.45 -22.68
N PRO A 360 0.35 22.70 -23.11
CA PRO A 360 0.93 23.25 -24.34
C PRO A 360 2.46 23.16 -24.32
N GLN A 361 3.05 22.98 -25.49
CA GLN A 361 4.50 22.99 -25.62
C GLN A 361 5.05 24.35 -25.16
N ALA A 362 6.03 24.32 -24.26
CA ALA A 362 6.69 25.54 -23.80
C ALA A 362 7.30 26.31 -24.98
N GLY A 363 7.19 27.64 -24.96
CA GLY A 363 7.85 28.51 -25.92
C GLY A 363 9.38 28.43 -25.82
N ASP A 364 10.10 28.86 -26.85
CA ASP A 364 11.56 28.69 -26.92
C ASP A 364 12.31 29.38 -25.78
N ALA A 365 11.92 30.59 -25.39
CA ALA A 365 12.56 31.30 -24.28
C ALA A 365 12.34 30.59 -22.93
N GLU A 366 11.15 30.01 -22.73
CA GLU A 366 10.84 29.25 -21.54
C GLU A 366 11.58 27.92 -21.50
N PHE A 367 11.59 27.19 -22.63
CA PHE A 367 12.36 25.96 -22.80
C PHE A 367 13.84 26.19 -22.51
N LEU A 368 14.44 27.23 -23.11
CA LEU A 368 15.84 27.59 -22.90
C LEU A 368 16.15 27.79 -21.41
N ARG A 369 15.34 28.58 -20.70
CA ARG A 369 15.52 28.83 -19.27
C ARG A 369 15.41 27.55 -18.46
N ARG A 370 14.39 26.72 -18.72
CA ARG A 370 14.18 25.45 -18.01
C ARG A 370 15.32 24.46 -18.27
N ALA A 371 15.75 24.29 -19.53
CA ALA A 371 16.84 23.40 -19.88
C ALA A 371 18.16 23.77 -19.17
N TYR A 372 18.52 25.05 -19.11
CA TYR A 372 19.73 25.50 -18.39
C TYR A 372 19.64 25.24 -16.88
N LEU A 373 18.50 25.52 -16.25
CA LEU A 373 18.30 25.31 -14.82
C LEU A 373 18.24 23.82 -14.46
N ASP A 374 17.54 23.02 -15.26
CA ASP A 374 17.30 21.61 -14.97
C ASP A 374 18.53 20.75 -15.28
N ILE A 375 19.29 21.07 -16.34
CA ILE A 375 20.44 20.26 -16.76
C ILE A 375 21.72 20.68 -16.03
N ILE A 376 21.99 21.99 -15.92
CA ILE A 376 23.27 22.50 -15.38
C ILE A 376 23.13 23.49 -14.22
N GLY A 377 21.92 23.72 -13.71
CA GLY A 377 21.70 24.55 -12.51
C GLY A 377 22.01 26.05 -12.66
N THR A 378 22.16 26.56 -13.88
CA THR A 378 22.50 27.98 -14.15
C THR A 378 21.47 28.64 -15.07
N LEU A 379 21.63 29.94 -15.31
CA LEU A 379 20.85 30.67 -16.33
C LEU A 379 21.69 30.82 -17.61
N PRO A 380 21.04 30.86 -18.79
CA PRO A 380 21.74 31.20 -20.02
C PRO A 380 22.26 32.64 -19.95
N THR A 381 23.44 32.88 -20.50
CA THR A 381 23.92 34.24 -20.74
C THR A 381 23.07 34.93 -21.81
N ALA A 382 23.09 36.27 -21.84
CA ALA A 382 22.37 37.04 -22.85
C ALA A 382 22.85 36.75 -24.29
N ALA A 383 24.10 36.30 -24.48
CA ALA A 383 24.63 35.90 -25.77
C ALA A 383 24.12 34.52 -26.20
N GLU A 384 24.14 33.54 -25.29
CA GLU A 384 23.61 32.20 -25.54
C GLU A 384 22.12 32.24 -25.85
N ALA A 385 21.34 33.05 -25.11
CA ALA A 385 19.92 33.22 -25.34
C ALA A 385 19.63 33.82 -26.72
N ARG A 386 20.34 34.89 -27.11
CA ARG A 386 20.18 35.49 -28.45
C ARG A 386 20.53 34.50 -29.55
N ARG A 387 21.59 33.71 -29.39
CA ARG A 387 21.99 32.68 -30.35
C ARG A 387 20.92 31.60 -30.50
N PHE A 388 20.41 31.07 -29.39
CA PHE A 388 19.39 30.02 -29.41
C PHE A 388 18.07 30.51 -30.02
N LEU A 389 17.62 31.71 -29.64
CA LEU A 389 16.36 32.28 -30.15
C LEU A 389 16.43 32.70 -31.63
N ALA A 390 17.62 32.94 -32.16
CA ALA A 390 17.84 33.25 -33.57
C ALA A 390 18.09 32.00 -34.44
N ASP A 391 18.29 30.82 -33.86
CA ASP A 391 18.54 29.57 -34.60
C ASP A 391 17.22 29.03 -35.20
N PRO A 392 17.07 28.99 -36.54
CA PRO A 392 15.84 28.49 -37.17
C PRO A 392 15.78 26.96 -37.24
N SER A 393 16.84 26.25 -36.84
CA SER A 393 16.95 24.81 -37.05
C SER A 393 15.86 24.06 -36.27
N PRO A 394 15.20 23.05 -36.88
CA PRO A 394 14.13 22.31 -36.23
C PRO A 394 14.61 21.46 -35.05
N ASP A 395 15.89 21.11 -35.01
CA ASP A 395 16.57 20.30 -33.99
C ASP A 395 17.28 21.13 -32.90
N ARG A 396 17.16 22.47 -32.92
CA ARG A 396 17.88 23.38 -31.99
C ARG A 396 17.73 23.01 -30.52
N ARG A 397 16.56 22.50 -30.12
CA ARG A 397 16.28 22.07 -28.73
C ARG A 397 17.08 20.84 -28.34
N ALA A 398 17.13 19.83 -29.22
CA ALA A 398 17.92 18.63 -28.98
C ALA A 398 19.41 18.96 -28.92
N ARG A 399 19.92 19.73 -29.89
CA ARG A 399 21.32 20.18 -29.89
C ARG A 399 21.69 21.00 -28.65
N LEU A 400 20.78 21.84 -28.16
CA LEU A 400 21.01 22.57 -26.91
C LEU A 400 21.17 21.59 -25.74
N VAL A 401 20.27 20.61 -25.60
CA VAL A 401 20.34 19.61 -24.54
C VAL A 401 21.66 18.84 -24.62
N ASP A 402 22.05 18.35 -25.80
CA ASP A 402 23.31 17.65 -26.00
C ASP A 402 24.51 18.53 -25.61
N ALA A 403 24.52 19.81 -26.02
CA ALA A 403 25.58 20.74 -25.67
C ALA A 403 25.65 21.02 -24.16
N LEU A 404 24.50 21.09 -23.48
CA LEU A 404 24.43 21.30 -22.02
C LEU A 404 24.88 20.06 -21.24
N LEU A 405 24.58 18.86 -21.71
CA LEU A 405 25.03 17.61 -21.07
C LEU A 405 26.55 17.43 -21.13
N GLN A 406 27.21 18.02 -22.13
CA GLN A 406 28.68 17.98 -22.28
C GLN A 406 29.41 19.07 -21.48
N ARG A 407 28.68 19.95 -20.79
CA ARG A 407 29.28 21.02 -20.00
C ARG A 407 29.77 20.52 -18.63
N PRO A 408 30.90 21.04 -18.11
CA PRO A 408 31.39 20.64 -16.78
C PRO A 408 30.37 20.95 -15.67
N GLU A 409 29.55 21.98 -15.85
CA GLU A 409 28.49 22.36 -14.91
C GLU A 409 27.42 21.27 -14.74
N PHE A 410 27.21 20.39 -15.75
CA PHE A 410 26.33 19.24 -15.61
C PHE A 410 26.82 18.33 -14.48
N ALA A 411 28.10 17.95 -14.51
CA ALA A 411 28.70 17.09 -13.49
C ALA A 411 28.71 17.78 -12.12
N ASP A 412 28.97 19.09 -12.06
CA ASP A 412 28.95 19.86 -10.81
C ASP A 412 27.54 19.88 -10.19
N TYR A 413 26.53 20.19 -11.00
CA TYR A 413 25.14 20.33 -10.56
C TYR A 413 24.55 18.99 -10.11
N TRP A 414 24.75 17.93 -10.90
CA TRP A 414 24.22 16.61 -10.56
C TRP A 414 25.00 15.95 -9.42
N ALA A 415 26.29 16.23 -9.24
CA ALA A 415 27.04 15.76 -8.07
C ALA A 415 26.53 16.41 -6.78
N LEU A 416 26.07 17.66 -6.84
CA LEU A 416 25.40 18.31 -5.72
C LEU A 416 24.06 17.62 -5.41
N LYS A 417 23.21 17.40 -6.43
CA LYS A 417 21.91 16.74 -6.25
C LYS A 417 22.02 15.32 -5.71
N TRP A 418 22.92 14.52 -6.30
CA TRP A 418 23.19 13.16 -5.82
C TRP A 418 23.94 13.16 -4.49
N GLY A 419 24.74 14.18 -4.20
CA GLY A 419 25.42 14.33 -2.91
C GLY A 419 24.43 14.43 -1.74
N ASP A 420 23.32 15.13 -1.91
CA ASP A 420 22.25 15.19 -0.91
C ASP A 420 21.60 13.82 -0.71
N VAL A 421 21.29 13.11 -1.80
CA VAL A 421 20.68 11.76 -1.77
C VAL A 421 21.61 10.73 -1.12
N LEU A 422 22.89 10.76 -1.48
CA LEU A 422 23.93 9.85 -0.98
C LEU A 422 24.52 10.29 0.36
N ARG A 423 23.95 11.32 0.99
CA ARG A 423 24.33 11.83 2.31
C ARG A 423 25.81 12.20 2.41
N ILE A 424 26.33 12.89 1.40
CA ILE A 424 27.68 13.49 1.43
C ILE A 424 27.67 14.68 2.38
N ASP A 425 27.69 14.38 3.68
CA ASP A 425 27.61 15.36 4.76
C ASP A 425 28.98 15.58 5.41
N ARG A 426 29.40 16.85 5.51
CA ARG A 426 30.70 17.19 6.14
C ARG A 426 30.70 16.95 7.65
N GLY A 427 29.54 17.02 8.30
CA GLY A 427 29.42 16.77 9.75
C GLY A 427 29.65 15.31 10.08
N ALA A 428 29.09 14.40 9.28
CA ALA A 428 29.21 12.96 9.45
C ALA A 428 30.55 12.42 8.92
N LEU A 429 31.02 12.88 7.77
CA LEU A 429 32.19 12.30 7.07
C LEU A 429 33.50 13.06 7.32
N GLY A 430 33.43 14.24 7.93
CA GLY A 430 34.53 15.20 7.96
C GLY A 430 34.83 15.79 6.58
N HIS A 431 35.67 16.83 6.54
CA HIS A 431 35.97 17.56 5.30
C HIS A 431 36.57 16.66 4.22
N ASN A 432 37.58 15.86 4.57
CA ASN A 432 38.32 15.04 3.61
C ASN A 432 37.47 13.90 3.05
N GLY A 433 36.67 13.22 3.88
CA GLY A 433 35.81 12.12 3.45
C GLY A 433 34.70 12.61 2.52
N ALA A 434 33.98 13.66 2.92
CA ALA A 434 32.96 14.28 2.09
C ALA A 434 33.53 14.78 0.75
N PHE A 435 34.71 15.40 0.75
CA PHE A 435 35.35 15.88 -0.47
C PHE A 435 35.80 14.75 -1.39
N ALA A 436 36.40 13.69 -0.85
CA ALA A 436 36.81 12.52 -1.63
C ALA A 436 35.61 11.83 -2.30
N PHE A 437 34.52 11.63 -1.55
CA PHE A 437 33.31 11.02 -2.07
C PHE A 437 32.64 11.90 -3.13
N TYR A 438 32.50 13.21 -2.87
CA TYR A 438 31.99 14.17 -3.85
C TYR A 438 32.81 14.15 -5.15
N ARG A 439 34.15 14.12 -5.06
CA ARG A 439 35.02 14.12 -6.23
C ARG A 439 34.81 12.87 -7.09
N TRP A 440 34.69 11.70 -6.47
CA TRP A 440 34.38 10.45 -7.17
C TRP A 440 33.00 10.50 -7.85
N LEU A 441 31.98 11.02 -7.17
CA LEU A 441 30.62 11.13 -7.71
C LEU A 441 30.60 12.07 -8.92
N ARG A 442 31.19 13.26 -8.77
CA ARG A 442 31.34 14.24 -9.84
C ARG A 442 32.08 13.67 -11.04
N GLN A 443 33.18 12.93 -10.81
CA GLN A 443 33.93 12.28 -11.89
C GLN A 443 33.07 11.22 -12.60
N SER A 444 32.35 10.39 -11.85
CA SER A 444 31.45 9.38 -12.40
C SER A 444 30.38 10.01 -13.31
N LEU A 445 29.82 11.15 -12.91
CA LEU A 445 28.85 11.90 -13.72
C LEU A 445 29.50 12.54 -14.96
N ALA A 446 30.69 13.12 -14.82
CA ALA A 446 31.43 13.72 -15.93
C ALA A 446 31.83 12.69 -17.00
N GLU A 447 32.11 11.45 -16.60
CA GLU A 447 32.44 10.34 -17.49
C GLU A 447 31.20 9.64 -18.09
N GLY A 448 29.99 10.06 -17.69
CA GLY A 448 28.74 9.43 -18.13
C GLY A 448 28.60 7.99 -17.64
N LYS A 449 29.11 7.67 -16.43
CA LYS A 449 29.04 6.33 -15.85
C LYS A 449 27.58 5.87 -15.74
N PRO A 450 27.23 4.68 -16.26
CA PRO A 450 25.88 4.12 -16.11
C PRO A 450 25.47 4.01 -14.63
N LEU A 451 24.19 4.29 -14.36
CA LEU A 451 23.67 4.29 -12.99
C LEU A 451 23.85 2.91 -12.32
N ASP A 452 23.59 1.81 -13.02
CA ASP A 452 23.74 0.46 -12.48
C ASP A 452 25.18 0.14 -12.07
N VAL A 453 26.17 0.66 -12.81
CA VAL A 453 27.59 0.54 -12.47
C VAL A 453 27.91 1.38 -11.24
N MET A 454 27.46 2.63 -11.19
CA MET A 454 27.67 3.52 -10.03
C MET A 454 27.06 2.92 -8.76
N VAL A 455 25.84 2.40 -8.83
CA VAL A 455 25.16 1.73 -7.71
C VAL A 455 25.93 0.48 -7.29
N ARG A 456 26.35 -0.37 -8.23
CA ARG A 456 27.14 -1.57 -7.92
C ARG A 456 28.43 -1.21 -7.20
N GLU A 457 29.18 -0.22 -7.70
CA GLU A 457 30.43 0.25 -7.10
C GLU A 457 30.25 0.77 -5.67
N ILE A 458 29.11 1.40 -5.35
CA ILE A 458 28.77 1.83 -3.99
C ILE A 458 28.44 0.60 -3.13
N LEU A 459 27.52 -0.26 -3.59
CA LEU A 459 27.00 -1.37 -2.81
C LEU A 459 28.02 -2.48 -2.54
N THR A 460 29.02 -2.63 -3.41
CA THR A 460 30.08 -3.63 -3.28
C THR A 460 31.42 -2.99 -2.91
N ALA A 461 31.42 -1.77 -2.36
CA ALA A 461 32.64 -1.06 -2.04
C ALA A 461 33.42 -1.79 -0.93
N GLU A 462 34.67 -2.16 -1.22
CA GLU A 462 35.57 -2.84 -0.29
C GLU A 462 36.99 -2.31 -0.45
N GLY A 463 37.65 -1.97 0.66
CA GLY A 463 39.05 -1.53 0.67
C GLY A 463 39.29 -0.24 1.44
N PRO A 464 40.53 0.29 1.42
CA PRO A 464 40.89 1.54 2.10
C PRO A 464 40.11 2.74 1.55
N LEU A 465 39.54 3.58 2.43
CA LEU A 465 38.73 4.75 2.07
C LEU A 465 39.44 5.81 1.20
N ALA A 466 40.78 5.78 1.17
CA ALA A 466 41.59 6.65 0.31
C ALA A 466 41.58 6.19 -1.16
N GLU A 467 41.40 4.89 -1.40
CA GLU A 467 41.38 4.25 -2.71
C GLU A 467 39.95 4.02 -3.20
N VAL A 468 39.02 3.83 -2.26
CA VAL A 468 37.61 3.49 -2.51
C VAL A 468 36.70 4.58 -1.91
N PRO A 469 36.69 5.81 -2.47
CA PRO A 469 35.99 6.95 -1.90
C PRO A 469 34.47 6.76 -1.83
N GLN A 470 33.87 5.90 -2.65
CA GLN A 470 32.45 5.61 -2.58
C GLN A 470 32.05 4.81 -1.32
N ALA A 471 33.00 4.14 -0.65
CA ALA A 471 32.74 3.46 0.62
C ALA A 471 32.40 4.43 1.77
N TRP A 472 32.70 5.73 1.61
CA TRP A 472 32.26 6.77 2.55
C TRP A 472 30.73 6.84 2.71
N PHE A 473 29.97 6.33 1.72
CA PHE A 473 28.52 6.14 1.85
C PHE A 473 28.15 5.41 3.16
N TYR A 474 28.84 4.32 3.48
CA TYR A 474 28.57 3.55 4.70
C TYR A 474 29.00 4.25 5.98
N CYS A 475 30.03 5.11 5.91
CA CYS A 475 30.50 5.89 7.06
C CYS A 475 29.51 7.00 7.47
N ALA A 476 28.59 7.40 6.58
CA ALA A 476 27.55 8.37 6.88
C ALA A 476 26.43 7.80 7.77
N MET A 477 26.42 6.48 8.03
CA MET A 477 25.32 5.75 8.64
C MET A 477 25.78 5.00 9.90
N GLN A 478 24.89 4.89 10.88
CA GLN A 478 25.16 4.23 12.16
C GLN A 478 24.46 2.87 12.24
N GLY A 479 25.25 1.82 12.05
CA GLY A 479 24.83 0.45 12.25
C GLY A 479 23.94 -0.12 11.13
N PRO A 480 23.55 -1.41 11.26
CA PRO A 480 22.90 -2.14 10.18
C PRO A 480 21.52 -1.61 9.79
N GLY A 481 20.73 -1.11 10.76
CA GLY A 481 19.36 -0.64 10.52
C GLY A 481 19.29 0.62 9.65
N GLU A 482 20.09 1.64 9.96
CA GLU A 482 20.16 2.87 9.16
C GLU A 482 20.73 2.60 7.76
N THR A 483 21.69 1.68 7.68
CA THR A 483 22.27 1.22 6.41
C THR A 483 21.22 0.57 5.52
N ALA A 484 20.47 -0.41 6.04
CA ALA A 484 19.42 -1.10 5.29
C ALA A 484 18.32 -0.13 4.82
N SER A 485 17.90 0.79 5.68
CA SER A 485 16.88 1.79 5.35
C SER A 485 17.36 2.74 4.25
N SER A 486 18.59 3.25 4.34
CA SER A 486 19.11 4.22 3.37
C SER A 486 19.36 3.57 2.02
N VAL A 487 19.91 2.35 2.00
CA VAL A 487 20.08 1.57 0.76
C VAL A 487 18.74 1.37 0.07
N SER A 488 17.72 0.86 0.79
CA SER A 488 16.41 0.55 0.22
C SER A 488 15.60 1.79 -0.22
N GLN A 489 15.94 2.97 0.32
CA GLN A 489 15.27 4.21 -0.05
C GLN A 489 15.89 4.82 -1.32
N ILE A 490 17.19 4.66 -1.50
CA ILE A 490 17.95 5.29 -2.59
C ILE A 490 17.98 4.40 -3.83
N PHE A 491 18.11 3.08 -3.65
CA PHE A 491 18.22 2.07 -4.70
C PHE A 491 17.10 1.03 -4.55
#